data_AF-Q4SXI4-F1
#
_entry.id   AF-Q4SXI4-F1
#
_cell.length_a   1.000
_cell.length_b   1.000
_cell.length_c   1.000
_cell.angle_alpha   90.00
_cell.angle_beta   90.00
_cell.angle_gamma   90.00
#
_symmetry.space_group_name_H-M   'P 1'
#
loop_
_entity.id
_entity.type
_entity.pdbx_description
1 polymer ?
#
loop_
_entity_poly.entity_id
_entity_poly.type
_entity_poly.pdbx_seq_one_letter_code
_entity_poly.pdbx_strand_id
1 'polypeptide(L)'
;GLPALVEAFCTQGYNRRAKLHYLGPLLANLSQLPEARRELLSRDRCLLQRLLPFTQHQASTVRRGGVIGTLRNCCFDHCNHEWLLGDAVDILPFLLLPLAGPEELTEEENEGLPVDLQYLPEDKKREEDPDIRKMVLETLLLVGKRPLLAGKGGARRPKSPLLSCRAQLTATKSGRRTFKEKNVYTIVREFHKWEQEPPVRAACERLVQVLVGDEPERGMENLMEVEIPQDVEEEFRRADGEEQER
;
A
#
# COMPACT_ATOMS: atom_id res chain seq x y z
N GLY A 1 -12.55 16.41 -17.92
CA GLY A 1 -11.32 15.65 -17.62
C GLY A 1 -11.34 15.18 -16.18
N LEU A 2 -10.37 14.35 -15.78
CA LEU A 2 -10.29 13.77 -14.43
C LEU A 2 -10.31 14.81 -13.28
N PRO A 3 -9.68 16.00 -13.39
CA PRO A 3 -9.74 17.02 -12.33
C PRO A 3 -11.16 17.46 -11.98
N ALA A 4 -12.03 17.62 -12.99
CA ALA A 4 -13.42 18.01 -12.78
C ALA A 4 -14.24 16.89 -12.11
N LEU A 5 -13.90 15.62 -12.36
CA LEU A 5 -14.54 14.49 -11.67
C LEU A 5 -14.12 14.44 -10.20
N VAL A 6 -12.84 14.66 -9.91
CA VAL A 6 -12.34 14.76 -8.53
C VAL A 6 -12.99 15.95 -7.81
N GLU A 7 -13.12 17.10 -8.47
CA GLU A 7 -13.80 18.27 -7.91
C GLU A 7 -15.28 17.99 -7.60
N ALA A 8 -16.01 17.39 -8.54
CA ALA A 8 -17.40 17.00 -8.34
C ALA A 8 -17.55 15.95 -7.21
N PHE A 9 -16.58 15.05 -7.06
CA PHE A 9 -16.55 14.08 -5.98
C PHE A 9 -16.29 14.76 -4.62
N CYS A 10 -15.31 15.66 -4.53
CA CYS A 10 -14.92 16.27 -3.26
C CYS A 10 -15.90 17.36 -2.78
N THR A 11 -16.69 17.95 -3.68
CA THR A 11 -17.60 19.06 -3.34
C THR A 11 -18.94 18.55 -2.83
N GLN A 12 -19.27 18.84 -1.57
CA GLN A 12 -20.59 18.53 -1.03
C GLN A 12 -21.67 19.36 -1.73
N GLY A 13 -22.79 18.72 -2.08
CA GLY A 13 -23.89 19.40 -2.76
C GLY A 13 -23.61 19.86 -4.20
N TYR A 14 -22.52 19.39 -4.82
CA TYR A 14 -22.16 19.72 -6.21
C TYR A 14 -23.33 19.55 -7.18
N ASN A 15 -24.14 18.49 -6.97
CA ASN A 15 -25.38 18.28 -7.70
C ASN A 15 -26.57 18.36 -6.72
N ARG A 16 -27.52 19.27 -6.99
CA ARG A 16 -28.73 19.47 -6.17
C ARG A 16 -29.67 18.25 -6.16
N ARG A 17 -29.54 17.34 -7.13
CA ARG A 17 -30.41 16.17 -7.32
C ARG A 17 -29.75 14.84 -6.96
N ALA A 18 -28.43 14.79 -6.72
CA ALA A 18 -27.71 13.55 -6.48
C ALA A 18 -26.45 13.74 -5.62
N LYS A 19 -26.15 12.75 -4.75
CA LYS A 19 -24.98 12.77 -3.86
C LYS A 19 -23.67 12.29 -4.50
N LEU A 20 -23.73 11.79 -5.73
CA LEU A 20 -22.59 11.39 -6.56
C LEU A 20 -21.63 10.36 -5.90
N HIS A 21 -22.12 9.49 -5.01
CA HIS A 21 -21.29 8.49 -4.32
C HIS A 21 -20.53 7.56 -5.28
N TYR A 22 -21.16 7.20 -6.40
CA TYR A 22 -20.59 6.29 -7.41
C TYR A 22 -19.46 6.90 -8.25
N LEU A 23 -19.17 8.19 -8.10
CA LEU A 23 -17.92 8.75 -8.61
C LEU A 23 -16.69 8.10 -7.96
N GLY A 24 -16.80 7.56 -6.73
CA GLY A 24 -15.71 6.81 -6.09
C GLY A 24 -15.28 5.59 -6.91
N PRO A 25 -16.16 4.59 -7.13
CA PRO A 25 -15.86 3.45 -8.00
C PRO A 25 -15.45 3.83 -9.43
N LEU A 26 -16.01 4.92 -9.98
CA LEU A 26 -15.58 5.43 -11.29
C LEU A 26 -14.10 5.85 -11.26
N LEU A 27 -13.68 6.63 -10.26
CA LEU A 27 -12.28 7.02 -10.07
C LEU A 27 -11.37 5.80 -9.84
N ALA A 28 -11.83 4.81 -9.08
CA ALA A 28 -11.11 3.56 -8.89
C ALA A 28 -10.90 2.81 -10.21
N ASN A 29 -11.91 2.75 -11.07
CA ASN A 29 -11.78 2.12 -12.38
C ASN A 29 -10.86 2.92 -13.31
N LEU A 30 -11.01 4.25 -13.36
CA LEU A 30 -10.16 5.11 -14.19
C LEU A 30 -8.68 5.02 -13.79
N SER A 31 -8.38 4.99 -12.49
CA SER A 31 -7.00 4.89 -11.96
C SER A 31 -6.28 3.58 -12.27
N GLN A 32 -6.95 2.59 -12.87
CA GLN A 32 -6.26 1.42 -13.45
C GLN A 32 -5.44 1.79 -14.70
N LEU A 33 -5.79 2.89 -15.37
CA LEU A 33 -5.05 3.41 -16.53
C LEU A 33 -3.82 4.22 -16.08
N PRO A 34 -2.63 4.01 -16.67
CA PRO A 34 -1.42 4.77 -16.34
C PRO A 34 -1.57 6.29 -16.50
N GLU A 35 -2.33 6.75 -17.49
CA GLU A 35 -2.58 8.16 -17.77
C GLU A 35 -3.37 8.82 -16.64
N ALA A 36 -4.39 8.11 -16.13
CA ALA A 36 -5.18 8.58 -15.01
C ALA A 36 -4.37 8.63 -13.71
N ARG A 37 -3.51 7.63 -13.45
CA ARG A 37 -2.59 7.67 -12.30
C ARG A 37 -1.64 8.85 -12.40
N ARG A 38 -1.10 9.12 -13.59
CA ARG A 38 -0.21 10.27 -13.80
C ARG A 38 -0.89 11.60 -13.47
N GLU A 39 -2.15 11.77 -13.86
CA GLU A 39 -2.92 12.97 -13.50
C GLU A 39 -3.24 13.02 -11.99
N LEU A 40 -3.60 11.89 -11.37
CA LEU A 40 -3.89 11.83 -9.93
C LEU A 40 -2.65 12.11 -9.06
N LEU A 41 -1.50 11.59 -9.47
CA LEU A 41 -0.19 11.72 -8.82
C LEU A 41 0.54 13.02 -9.22
N SER A 42 -0.12 13.92 -9.95
CA SER A 42 0.48 15.17 -10.42
C SER A 42 0.67 16.16 -9.26
N ARG A 43 1.92 16.57 -9.02
CA ARG A 43 2.32 17.44 -7.88
C ARG A 43 1.76 18.87 -7.95
N ASP A 44 1.45 19.35 -9.15
CA ASP A 44 0.88 20.67 -9.42
C ASP A 44 -0.61 20.76 -9.07
N ARG A 45 -1.34 19.64 -9.13
CA ARG A 45 -2.81 19.61 -9.01
C ARG A 45 -3.31 19.08 -7.67
N CYS A 46 -2.47 18.37 -6.92
CA CYS A 46 -2.77 17.80 -5.61
C CYS A 46 -4.09 17.00 -5.56
N LEU A 47 -4.44 16.30 -6.65
CA LEU A 47 -5.73 15.61 -6.77
C LEU A 47 -5.84 14.45 -5.79
N LEU A 48 -4.76 13.68 -5.62
CA LEU A 48 -4.71 12.57 -4.66
C LEU A 48 -4.99 13.05 -3.23
N GLN A 49 -4.34 14.13 -2.80
CA GLN A 49 -4.49 14.69 -1.44
C GLN A 49 -5.94 15.11 -1.17
N ARG A 50 -6.65 15.63 -2.18
CA ARG A 50 -8.08 15.98 -2.04
C ARG A 50 -8.98 14.77 -1.82
N LEU A 51 -8.54 13.57 -2.19
CA LEU A 51 -9.28 12.32 -1.98
C LEU A 51 -9.04 11.73 -0.58
N LEU A 52 -7.90 12.00 0.06
CA LEU A 52 -7.50 11.38 1.32
C LEU A 52 -8.53 11.50 2.46
N PRO A 53 -9.18 12.66 2.71
CA PRO A 53 -10.18 12.76 3.77
C PRO A 53 -11.40 11.83 3.58
N PHE A 54 -11.63 11.36 2.35
CA PHE A 54 -12.77 10.51 2.02
C PHE A 54 -12.53 9.02 2.32
N THR A 55 -11.34 8.63 2.80
CA THR A 55 -11.12 7.27 3.34
C THR A 55 -12.00 6.97 4.55
N GLN A 56 -12.47 8.01 5.26
CA GLN A 56 -13.33 7.91 6.44
C GLN A 56 -14.69 8.59 6.27
N HIS A 57 -15.16 8.71 5.03
CA HIS A 57 -16.45 9.35 4.78
C HIS A 57 -17.61 8.54 5.38
N GLN A 58 -18.14 8.98 6.52
CA GLN A 58 -19.15 8.25 7.29
C GLN A 58 -20.44 7.99 6.50
N ALA A 59 -20.87 8.94 5.67
CA ALA A 59 -22.15 8.86 4.99
C ALA A 59 -22.21 7.84 3.82
N SER A 60 -21.07 7.26 3.39
CA SER A 60 -21.08 6.33 2.26
C SER A 60 -19.87 5.40 2.20
N THR A 61 -20.12 4.10 2.42
CA THR A 61 -19.17 3.01 2.17
C THR A 61 -18.69 2.98 0.72
N VAL A 62 -19.56 3.29 -0.24
CA VAL A 62 -19.22 3.36 -1.68
C VAL A 62 -18.14 4.41 -1.95
N ARG A 63 -18.19 5.57 -1.26
CA ARG A 63 -17.16 6.60 -1.39
C ARG A 63 -15.84 6.13 -0.79
N ARG A 64 -15.87 5.57 0.42
CA ARG A 64 -14.67 5.05 1.10
C ARG A 64 -13.98 3.99 0.27
N GLY A 65 -14.71 2.96 -0.16
CA GLY A 65 -14.18 1.88 -1.00
C GLY A 65 -13.63 2.38 -2.34
N GLY A 66 -14.32 3.32 -2.99
CA GLY A 66 -13.83 3.94 -4.23
C GLY A 66 -12.53 4.73 -4.06
N VAL A 67 -12.39 5.45 -2.95
CA VAL A 67 -11.17 6.20 -2.63
C VAL A 67 -10.04 5.24 -2.31
N ILE A 68 -10.24 4.26 -1.42
CA ILE A 68 -9.22 3.24 -1.10
C ILE A 68 -8.78 2.49 -2.36
N GLY A 69 -9.72 2.13 -3.24
CA GLY A 69 -9.40 1.50 -4.53
C GLY A 69 -8.55 2.40 -5.43
N THR A 70 -8.85 3.71 -5.46
CA THR A 70 -8.06 4.71 -6.20
C THR A 70 -6.65 4.83 -5.62
N LEU A 71 -6.50 4.90 -4.29
CA LEU A 71 -5.22 4.96 -3.61
C LEU A 71 -4.39 3.69 -3.88
N ARG A 72 -5.00 2.50 -3.71
CA ARG A 72 -4.38 1.20 -4.03
C ARG A 72 -3.81 1.17 -5.45
N ASN A 73 -4.59 1.65 -6.41
CA ASN A 73 -4.17 1.66 -7.80
C ASN A 73 -2.99 2.62 -8.03
N CYS A 74 -3.01 3.79 -7.39
CA CYS A 74 -1.91 4.74 -7.41
C CYS A 74 -0.63 4.16 -6.77
N CYS A 75 -0.77 3.35 -5.72
CA CYS A 75 0.35 2.67 -5.05
C CYS A 75 0.99 1.54 -5.88
N PHE A 76 0.47 1.16 -7.05
CA PHE A 76 1.22 0.30 -7.98
C PHE A 76 2.37 1.03 -8.67
N ASP A 77 2.35 2.37 -8.70
CA ASP A 77 3.46 3.15 -9.23
C ASP A 77 4.53 3.36 -8.15
N HIS A 78 5.39 2.35 -8.06
CA HIS A 78 6.50 2.24 -7.11
C HIS A 78 7.44 3.45 -7.09
N CYS A 79 7.60 4.15 -8.21
CA CYS A 79 8.46 5.33 -8.30
C CYS A 79 7.94 6.50 -7.46
N ASN A 80 6.65 6.49 -7.10
CA ASN A 80 6.02 7.55 -6.32
C ASN A 80 5.95 7.24 -4.82
N HIS A 81 6.39 6.07 -4.35
CA HIS A 81 6.26 5.68 -2.94
C HIS A 81 6.98 6.63 -1.98
N GLU A 82 8.17 7.10 -2.34
CA GLU A 82 8.90 8.09 -1.53
C GLU A 82 8.10 9.39 -1.38
N TRP A 83 7.46 9.85 -2.47
CA TRP A 83 6.61 11.04 -2.43
C TRP A 83 5.29 10.80 -1.67
N LEU A 84 4.67 9.63 -1.84
CA LEU A 84 3.41 9.27 -1.18
C LEU A 84 3.57 9.10 0.34
N LEU A 85 4.71 8.57 0.79
CA LEU A 85 5.01 8.33 2.20
C LEU A 85 5.68 9.54 2.87
N GLY A 86 6.26 10.45 2.10
CA GLY A 86 6.86 11.69 2.60
C GLY A 86 5.83 12.75 2.97
N ASP A 87 6.32 13.81 3.62
CA ASP A 87 5.50 14.85 4.27
C ASP A 87 4.56 15.61 3.31
N ALA A 88 4.83 15.58 2.00
CA ALA A 88 4.00 16.25 1.00
C ALA A 88 2.61 15.61 0.81
N VAL A 89 2.48 14.31 1.09
CA VAL A 89 1.22 13.56 0.96
C VAL A 89 0.84 12.93 2.28
N ASP A 90 1.82 12.34 2.98
CA ASP A 90 1.66 11.53 4.17
C ASP A 90 0.43 10.61 4.12
N ILE A 91 0.46 9.63 3.23
CA ILE A 91 -0.69 8.76 2.99
C ILE A 91 -0.99 7.80 4.16
N LEU A 92 -0.03 7.57 5.06
CA LEU A 92 -0.12 6.51 6.09
C LEU A 92 -1.24 6.74 7.10
N PRO A 93 -1.38 7.92 7.74
CA PRO A 93 -2.52 8.22 8.62
C PRO A 93 -3.87 7.88 7.98
N PHE A 94 -4.06 8.23 6.71
CA PHE A 94 -5.33 7.99 6.01
C PHE A 94 -5.63 6.52 5.71
N LEU A 95 -4.58 5.68 5.62
CA LEU A 95 -4.70 4.22 5.47
C LEU A 95 -4.81 3.52 6.84
N LEU A 96 -4.17 4.03 7.87
CA LEU A 96 -4.15 3.40 9.19
C LEU A 96 -5.37 3.75 10.04
N LEU A 97 -5.91 4.96 9.91
CA LEU A 97 -7.03 5.42 10.71
C LEU A 97 -8.32 4.60 10.49
N PRO A 98 -8.64 4.07 9.29
CA PRO A 98 -9.69 3.07 9.10
C PRO A 98 -9.46 1.74 9.87
N LEU A 99 -8.21 1.39 10.18
CA LEU A 99 -7.85 0.17 10.91
C LEU A 99 -7.69 0.41 12.42
N ALA A 100 -7.53 1.66 12.85
CA ALA A 100 -7.38 2.03 14.25
C ALA A 100 -8.72 1.96 15.00
N GLY A 101 -8.69 1.43 16.23
CA GLY A 101 -9.81 1.32 17.13
C GLY A 101 -9.64 2.18 18.38
N PRO A 102 -10.47 1.95 19.41
CA PRO A 102 -10.48 2.72 20.65
C PRO A 102 -9.52 2.14 21.71
N GLU A 103 -8.49 1.41 21.31
CA GLU A 103 -7.56 0.78 22.25
C GLU A 103 -6.72 1.81 23.00
N GLU A 104 -6.52 1.59 24.30
CA GLU A 104 -5.56 2.34 25.10
C GLU A 104 -4.14 1.88 24.75
N LEU A 105 -3.40 2.75 24.08
CA LEU A 105 -1.98 2.56 23.78
C LEU A 105 -1.12 3.19 24.88
N THR A 106 0.09 2.69 25.09
CA THR A 106 1.03 3.33 26.02
C THR A 106 1.44 4.71 25.53
N GLU A 107 2.00 5.54 26.42
CA GLU A 107 2.50 6.87 26.05
C GLU A 107 3.60 6.76 24.98
N GLU A 108 4.57 5.85 25.16
CA GLU A 108 5.62 5.57 24.17
C GLU A 108 5.04 5.11 22.82
N GLU A 109 4.01 4.27 22.83
CA GLU A 109 3.36 3.82 21.61
C GLU A 109 2.64 4.97 20.89
N ASN A 110 1.97 5.86 21.63
CA ASN A 110 1.31 7.06 21.08
C ASN A 110 2.33 8.06 20.52
N GLU A 111 3.42 8.34 21.22
CA GLU A 111 4.45 9.29 20.76
C GLU A 111 5.07 8.86 19.42
N GLY A 112 5.17 7.54 19.17
CA GLY A 112 5.65 6.99 17.90
C GLY A 112 4.64 6.99 16.76
N LEU A 113 3.36 7.30 17.01
CA LEU A 113 2.32 7.35 15.97
C LEU A 113 2.23 8.71 15.30
N PRO A 114 1.73 8.79 14.05
CA PRO A 114 1.33 10.06 13.45
C PRO A 114 0.29 10.78 14.31
N VAL A 115 0.33 12.11 14.32
CA VAL A 115 -0.53 12.96 15.18
C VAL A 115 -2.01 12.59 15.08
N ASP A 116 -2.53 12.29 13.88
CA ASP A 116 -3.94 11.93 13.67
C ASP A 116 -4.36 10.58 14.27
N LEU A 117 -3.39 9.76 14.72
CA LEU A 117 -3.59 8.43 15.32
C LEU A 117 -3.32 8.40 16.83
N GLN A 118 -2.82 9.50 17.41
CA GLN A 118 -2.54 9.59 18.83
C GLN A 118 -3.82 9.85 19.62
N TYR A 119 -3.97 9.18 20.77
CA TYR A 119 -5.06 9.43 21.74
C TYR A 119 -6.45 9.49 21.09
N LEU A 120 -6.78 8.46 20.30
CA LEU A 120 -8.08 8.33 19.67
C LEU A 120 -9.20 8.25 20.72
N PRO A 121 -10.40 8.80 20.43
CA PRO A 121 -11.50 8.78 21.38
C PRO A 121 -12.09 7.37 21.55
N GLU A 122 -12.73 7.11 22.68
CA GLU A 122 -13.33 5.80 23.01
C GLU A 122 -14.45 5.37 22.04
N ASP A 123 -15.09 6.32 21.36
CA ASP A 123 -16.11 6.06 20.35
C ASP A 123 -15.52 5.77 18.95
N LYS A 124 -14.18 5.80 18.81
CA LYS A 124 -13.51 5.51 17.54
C LYS A 124 -13.77 4.09 17.08
N LYS A 125 -14.48 3.97 15.97
CA LYS A 125 -14.72 2.68 15.31
C LYS A 125 -13.79 2.45 14.12
N ARG A 126 -13.46 1.19 13.91
CA ARG A 126 -12.81 0.69 12.69
C ARG A 126 -13.78 0.71 11.52
N GLU A 127 -13.23 0.58 10.31
CA GLU A 127 -14.02 0.31 9.12
C GLU A 127 -14.83 -0.99 9.30
N GLU A 128 -16.14 -0.90 9.09
CA GLU A 128 -17.07 -2.01 9.28
C GLU A 128 -16.98 -3.00 8.10
N ASP A 129 -16.79 -2.48 6.89
CA ASP A 129 -16.75 -3.26 5.66
C ASP A 129 -15.45 -4.08 5.56
N PRO A 130 -15.53 -5.43 5.56
CA PRO A 130 -14.35 -6.29 5.52
C PRO A 130 -13.58 -6.21 4.19
N ASP A 131 -14.25 -5.93 3.08
CA ASP A 131 -13.60 -5.77 1.78
C ASP A 131 -12.77 -4.50 1.75
N ILE A 132 -13.27 -3.41 2.36
CA ILE A 132 -12.48 -2.17 2.52
C ILE A 132 -11.29 -2.43 3.45
N ARG A 133 -11.49 -3.07 4.61
CA ARG A 133 -10.39 -3.41 5.54
C ARG A 133 -9.29 -4.21 4.83
N LYS A 134 -9.68 -5.25 4.09
CA LYS A 134 -8.74 -6.05 3.28
C LYS A 134 -8.02 -5.19 2.24
N MET A 135 -8.73 -4.31 1.54
CA MET A 135 -8.16 -3.44 0.51
C MET A 135 -7.14 -2.45 1.10
N VAL A 136 -7.41 -1.92 2.29
CA VAL A 136 -6.47 -1.07 3.05
C VAL A 136 -5.20 -1.86 3.40
N LEU A 137 -5.34 -3.07 3.97
CA LEU A 137 -4.20 -3.93 4.30
C LEU A 137 -3.37 -4.29 3.07
N GLU A 138 -4.02 -4.59 1.95
CA GLU A 138 -3.32 -4.82 0.68
C GLU A 138 -2.58 -3.56 0.20
N THR A 139 -3.16 -2.37 0.38
CA THR A 139 -2.53 -1.10 0.03
C THR A 139 -1.30 -0.84 0.89
N LEU A 140 -1.40 -1.05 2.21
CA LEU A 140 -0.27 -0.97 3.14
C LEU A 140 0.82 -1.98 2.79
N LEU A 141 0.43 -3.20 2.40
CA LEU A 141 1.35 -4.22 1.95
C LEU A 141 2.05 -3.83 0.63
N LEU A 142 1.37 -3.15 -0.30
CA LEU A 142 1.99 -2.66 -1.54
C LEU A 142 3.07 -1.61 -1.25
N VAL A 143 2.84 -0.70 -0.31
CA VAL A 143 3.84 0.33 0.06
C VAL A 143 4.92 -0.18 1.02
N GLY A 144 4.65 -1.29 1.74
CA GLY A 144 5.58 -1.87 2.72
C GLY A 144 6.38 -3.09 2.23
N LYS A 145 6.01 -3.74 1.12
CA LYS A 145 6.55 -5.04 0.71
C LYS A 145 8.00 -5.01 0.24
N ARG A 146 8.81 -5.94 0.79
CA ARG A 146 10.14 -6.32 0.30
C ARG A 146 10.11 -6.73 -1.19
N PRO A 147 11.16 -6.43 -1.97
CA PRO A 147 11.33 -7.10 -3.25
C PRO A 147 11.51 -8.60 -2.99
N LEU A 148 10.59 -9.44 -3.47
CA LEU A 148 10.92 -10.83 -3.73
C LEU A 148 11.76 -10.82 -5.00
N LEU A 149 13.05 -11.16 -4.86
CA LEU A 149 13.85 -11.46 -6.02
C LEU A 149 13.19 -12.61 -6.76
N ALA A 150 12.81 -12.37 -8.00
CA ALA A 150 12.70 -13.45 -8.96
C ALA A 150 14.11 -14.04 -9.10
N GLY A 151 14.30 -15.27 -8.63
CA GLY A 151 15.50 -16.04 -8.93
C GLY A 151 15.71 -16.04 -10.44
N LYS A 152 16.92 -15.70 -10.90
CA LYS A 152 17.34 -15.99 -12.27
C LYS A 152 17.58 -17.50 -12.37
N GLY A 153 16.51 -18.29 -12.39
CA GLY A 153 16.53 -19.61 -13.01
C GLY A 153 16.44 -19.40 -14.52
N GLY A 154 17.31 -20.05 -15.28
CA GLY A 154 17.41 -19.88 -16.73
C GLY A 154 16.08 -20.17 -17.44
N ALA A 155 15.39 -19.13 -17.89
CA ALA A 155 14.27 -19.27 -18.83
C ALA A 155 14.31 -18.15 -19.86
N ARG A 156 14.30 -18.59 -21.13
CA ARG A 156 14.30 -17.78 -22.36
C ARG A 156 13.52 -16.48 -22.19
N ARG A 157 14.17 -15.36 -22.53
CA ARG A 157 13.55 -14.03 -22.62
C ARG A 157 12.23 -14.10 -23.40
N PRO A 158 11.07 -13.72 -22.84
CA PRO A 158 9.89 -13.49 -23.65
C PRO A 158 10.11 -12.27 -24.54
N LYS A 159 9.89 -12.42 -25.86
CA LYS A 159 10.08 -11.38 -26.89
C LYS A 159 9.01 -10.27 -26.85
N SER A 160 8.41 -10.00 -25.70
CA SER A 160 7.37 -8.96 -25.55
C SER A 160 7.76 -7.95 -24.46
N PRO A 161 7.94 -6.66 -24.79
CA PRO A 161 8.35 -5.63 -23.83
C PRO A 161 7.30 -5.32 -22.74
N LEU A 162 6.11 -5.93 -22.81
CA LEU A 162 5.03 -5.74 -21.85
C LEU A 162 5.10 -6.67 -20.63
N LEU A 163 5.97 -7.68 -20.64
CA LEU A 163 6.13 -8.63 -19.53
C LEU A 163 7.37 -8.37 -18.65
N SER A 164 8.11 -7.29 -18.91
CA SER A 164 9.24 -6.87 -18.06
C SER A 164 8.79 -6.10 -16.80
N CYS A 165 7.52 -5.68 -16.72
CA CYS A 165 7.00 -4.87 -15.61
C CYS A 165 6.34 -5.67 -14.47
N ARG A 166 6.42 -7.01 -14.46
CA ARG A 166 5.71 -7.84 -13.46
C ARG A 166 6.56 -8.44 -12.34
N ALA A 167 7.87 -8.18 -12.24
CA ALA A 167 8.70 -8.89 -11.26
C ALA A 167 9.90 -8.16 -10.64
N GLN A 168 10.10 -6.84 -10.83
CA GLN A 168 11.23 -6.17 -10.19
C GLN A 168 10.81 -4.79 -9.68
N LEU A 169 11.21 -4.49 -8.43
CA LEU A 169 11.10 -3.20 -7.71
C LEU A 169 9.66 -2.98 -7.16
N THR A 170 9.35 -2.75 -5.88
CA THR A 170 10.08 -2.08 -4.78
C THR A 170 9.47 -2.42 -3.40
N ALA A 171 10.29 -2.68 -2.39
CA ALA A 171 10.22 -1.83 -1.19
C ALA A 171 11.37 -0.85 -1.34
N THR A 172 11.08 0.45 -1.32
CA THR A 172 12.13 1.41 -1.05
C THR A 172 12.55 1.25 0.41
N LYS A 173 13.85 1.36 0.71
CA LYS A 173 14.35 1.48 2.09
C LYS A 173 13.57 2.54 2.88
N SER A 174 13.19 3.62 2.19
CA SER A 174 12.33 4.68 2.67
C SER A 174 11.02 4.15 3.23
N GLY A 175 10.29 3.26 2.52
CA GLY A 175 9.01 2.77 3.00
C GLY A 175 9.11 2.00 4.31
N ARG A 176 10.08 1.10 4.46
CA ARG A 176 10.29 0.37 5.72
C ARG A 176 10.66 1.30 6.87
N ARG A 177 11.55 2.26 6.60
CA ARG A 177 11.96 3.26 7.57
C ARG A 177 10.76 4.07 8.06
N THR A 178 9.92 4.57 7.14
CA THR A 178 8.71 5.32 7.50
C THR A 178 7.72 4.47 8.31
N PHE A 179 7.56 3.17 7.99
CA PHE A 179 6.69 2.29 8.76
C PHE A 179 7.17 2.05 10.20
N LYS A 180 8.49 1.95 10.40
CA LYS A 180 9.09 1.86 11.74
C LYS A 180 8.99 3.19 12.49
N GLU A 181 9.34 4.28 11.82
CA GLU A 181 9.29 5.64 12.39
C GLU A 181 7.89 6.04 12.83
N LYS A 182 6.86 5.63 12.08
CA LYS A 182 5.44 5.94 12.39
C LYS A 182 4.73 4.85 13.20
N ASN A 183 5.49 3.95 13.82
CA ASN A 183 4.99 2.88 14.69
C ASN A 183 3.79 2.08 14.12
N VAL A 184 3.82 1.81 12.81
CA VAL A 184 2.67 1.19 12.09
C VAL A 184 2.31 -0.18 12.66
N TYR A 185 3.32 -0.89 13.17
CA TYR A 185 3.15 -2.20 13.79
C TYR A 185 2.12 -2.19 14.93
N THR A 186 2.08 -1.14 15.77
CA THR A 186 1.14 -1.04 16.89
C THR A 186 -0.31 -1.10 16.43
N ILE A 187 -0.68 -0.30 15.42
CA ILE A 187 -2.04 -0.30 14.87
C ILE A 187 -2.39 -1.65 14.25
N VAL A 188 -1.47 -2.23 13.47
CA VAL A 188 -1.69 -3.52 12.81
C VAL A 188 -1.81 -4.66 13.81
N ARG A 189 -1.04 -4.62 14.90
CA ARG A 189 -1.08 -5.60 16.01
C ARG A 189 -2.43 -5.58 16.72
N GLU A 190 -2.94 -4.40 17.11
CA GLU A 190 -4.26 -4.30 17.75
C GLU A 190 -5.38 -4.66 16.78
N PHE A 191 -5.27 -4.23 15.51
CA PHE A 191 -6.23 -4.63 14.47
C PHE A 191 -6.27 -6.16 14.28
N HIS A 192 -5.12 -6.84 14.28
CA HIS A 192 -5.05 -8.31 14.17
C HIS A 192 -5.77 -9.03 15.31
N LYS A 193 -5.70 -8.51 16.55
CA LYS A 193 -6.40 -9.09 17.71
C LYS A 193 -7.92 -8.93 17.60
N TRP A 194 -8.37 -7.82 17.02
CA TRP A 194 -9.79 -7.49 16.87
C TRP A 194 -10.44 -8.16 15.65
N GLU A 195 -9.69 -8.39 14.58
CA GLU A 195 -10.22 -8.91 13.32
C GLU A 195 -10.70 -10.37 13.42
N GLN A 196 -11.91 -10.62 12.92
CA GLN A 196 -12.56 -11.94 12.95
C GLN A 196 -12.66 -12.57 11.56
N GLU A 197 -12.67 -11.75 10.50
CA GLU A 197 -12.85 -12.24 9.13
C GLU A 197 -11.58 -12.96 8.63
N PRO A 198 -11.64 -14.26 8.32
CA PRO A 198 -10.47 -15.03 7.89
C PRO A 198 -9.67 -14.42 6.72
N PRO A 199 -10.30 -13.93 5.62
CA PRO A 199 -9.54 -13.37 4.51
C PRO A 199 -8.82 -12.06 4.87
N VAL A 200 -9.39 -11.28 5.80
CA VAL A 200 -8.80 -10.02 6.27
C VAL A 200 -7.67 -10.31 7.24
N ARG A 201 -7.87 -11.24 8.18
CA ARG A 201 -6.84 -11.67 9.12
C ARG A 201 -5.61 -12.22 8.40
N ALA A 202 -5.80 -13.04 7.37
CA ALA A 202 -4.69 -13.53 6.53
C ALA A 202 -3.93 -12.38 5.82
N ALA A 203 -4.61 -11.31 5.42
CA ALA A 203 -3.95 -10.12 4.87
C ALA A 203 -3.16 -9.36 5.93
N CYS A 204 -3.69 -9.28 7.15
CA CYS A 204 -3.04 -8.67 8.29
C CYS A 204 -1.79 -9.46 8.73
N GLU A 205 -1.87 -10.79 8.82
CA GLU A 205 -0.74 -11.68 9.13
C GLU A 205 0.43 -11.47 8.14
N ARG A 206 0.13 -11.37 6.83
CA ARG A 206 1.15 -11.05 5.82
C ARG A 206 1.79 -9.70 6.05
N LEU A 207 1.01 -8.69 6.44
CA LEU A 207 1.54 -7.36 6.76
C LEU A 207 2.42 -7.42 8.01
N VAL A 208 1.98 -8.08 9.08
CA VAL A 208 2.77 -8.29 10.31
C VAL A 208 4.12 -8.96 9.99
N GLN A 209 4.14 -10.02 9.19
CA GLN A 209 5.37 -10.69 8.76
C GLN A 209 6.35 -9.75 8.04
N VAL A 210 5.82 -8.82 7.23
CA VAL A 210 6.62 -7.81 6.53
C VAL A 210 7.21 -6.80 7.53
N LEU A 211 6.43 -6.37 8.53
CA LEU A 211 6.83 -5.37 9.54
C LEU A 211 7.82 -5.90 10.56
N VAL A 212 7.67 -7.16 10.98
CA VAL A 212 8.50 -7.77 12.03
C VAL A 212 9.79 -8.38 11.48
N GLY A 213 9.81 -8.84 10.22
CA GLY A 213 11.01 -9.53 9.72
C GLY A 213 12.21 -8.61 9.51
N ASP A 214 13.40 -9.22 9.63
CA ASP A 214 14.69 -8.53 9.70
C ASP A 214 15.03 -7.69 8.46
N GLU A 215 15.80 -6.60 8.67
CA GLU A 215 16.38 -5.83 7.58
C GLU A 215 17.51 -6.61 6.91
N PRO A 216 17.63 -6.58 5.57
CA PRO A 216 18.79 -7.18 4.91
C PRO A 216 20.06 -6.43 5.33
N GLU A 217 21.15 -7.17 5.49
CA GLU A 217 22.46 -6.61 5.86
C GLU A 217 22.90 -5.51 4.88
N ARG A 218 23.68 -4.54 5.38
CA ARG A 218 24.12 -3.35 4.64
C ARG A 218 25.00 -3.80 3.45
N GLY A 219 24.44 -3.75 2.24
CA GLY A 219 25.07 -4.28 1.00
C GLY A 219 24.24 -5.35 0.28
N MET A 220 23.29 -5.99 0.98
CA MET A 220 22.27 -6.89 0.39
C MET A 220 20.94 -6.17 0.11
N GLU A 221 20.94 -4.84 0.18
CA GLU A 221 19.75 -4.01 -0.05
C GLU A 221 19.31 -4.06 -1.53
N ASN A 222 20.27 -4.24 -2.43
CA ASN A 222 20.10 -4.47 -3.87
C ASN A 222 20.84 -5.76 -4.25
N LEU A 223 20.18 -6.92 -4.19
CA LEU A 223 20.81 -8.19 -4.60
C LEU A 223 21.19 -8.25 -6.10
N MET A 224 20.92 -7.20 -6.87
CA MET A 224 21.40 -7.01 -8.24
C MET A 224 22.83 -6.46 -8.31
N GLU A 225 23.36 -5.92 -7.21
CA GLU A 225 24.72 -5.34 -7.09
C GLU A 225 25.68 -6.26 -6.33
N VAL A 226 25.19 -7.37 -5.77
CA VAL A 226 26.01 -8.37 -5.08
C VAL A 226 26.62 -9.30 -6.13
N GLU A 227 27.94 -9.26 -6.28
CA GLU A 227 28.67 -10.22 -7.12
C GLU A 227 28.49 -11.62 -6.54
N ILE A 228 27.91 -12.54 -7.32
CA ILE A 228 27.71 -13.93 -6.91
C ILE A 228 29.06 -14.65 -6.96
N PRO A 229 29.52 -15.26 -5.84
CA PRO A 229 30.72 -16.08 -5.83
C PRO A 229 30.64 -17.26 -6.83
N GLN A 230 31.75 -17.58 -7.51
CA GLN A 230 31.79 -18.54 -8.63
C GLN A 230 31.37 -19.96 -8.23
N ASP A 231 31.63 -20.34 -6.98
CA ASP A 231 31.25 -21.61 -6.36
C ASP A 231 29.73 -21.81 -6.30
N VAL A 232 29.01 -20.75 -5.94
CA VAL A 232 27.54 -20.76 -5.87
C VAL A 232 26.93 -20.83 -7.28
N GLU A 233 27.55 -20.18 -8.27
CA GLU A 233 27.10 -20.20 -9.66
C GLU A 233 27.32 -21.56 -10.35
N GLU A 234 28.34 -22.32 -9.94
CA GLU A 234 28.57 -23.70 -10.41
C GLU A 234 27.57 -24.69 -9.79
N GLU A 235 27.21 -24.51 -8.53
CA GLU A 235 26.24 -25.37 -7.82
C GLU A 235 24.84 -25.23 -8.43
N PHE A 236 24.41 -24.00 -8.76
CA PHE A 236 23.15 -23.77 -9.49
C PHE A 236 23.15 -24.41 -10.89
N ARG A 237 24.28 -24.34 -11.61
CA ARG A 237 24.41 -24.98 -12.93
C ARG A 237 24.29 -26.50 -12.86
N ARG A 238 24.79 -27.11 -11.79
CA ARG A 238 24.72 -28.56 -11.57
C ARG A 238 23.29 -29.00 -11.24
N ALA A 239 22.59 -28.25 -10.39
CA ALA A 239 21.20 -28.50 -10.04
C ALA A 239 20.25 -28.38 -11.26
N ASP A 240 20.44 -27.35 -12.10
CA ASP A 240 19.63 -27.16 -13.33
C ASP A 240 19.84 -28.30 -14.36
N GLY A 241 21.02 -28.93 -14.36
CA GLY A 241 21.32 -30.08 -15.22
C GLY A 241 20.65 -31.38 -14.76
N GLU A 242 20.61 -31.60 -13.44
CA GLU A 242 19.98 -32.78 -12.84
C GLU A 242 18.44 -32.75 -12.98
N GLU A 243 17.81 -31.57 -13.04
CA GLU A 243 16.38 -31.43 -13.33
C GLU A 243 15.99 -31.65 -14.80
N GLN A 244 16.90 -31.45 -15.76
CA GLN A 244 16.62 -31.67 -17.19
C GLN A 244 16.75 -33.14 -17.62
N GLU A 245 17.36 -33.99 -16.78
CA GLU A 245 17.53 -35.43 -17.04
C GLU A 245 16.44 -36.30 -16.38
N ARG A 246 15.48 -35.71 -15.64
CA ARG A 246 14.28 -36.38 -15.10
C ARG A 246 13.03 -36.12 -15.93
#